data_AF-A0A3D3PQC4-F1
#
_entry.id   AF-A0A3D3PQC4-F1
#
_cell.length_a   1.000
_cell.length_b   1.000
_cell.length_c   1.000
_cell.angle_alpha   90.00
_cell.angle_beta   90.00
_cell.angle_gamma   90.00
#
_symmetry.space_group_name_H-M   'P 1'
#
loop_
_entity.id
_entity.type
_entity.pdbx_description
1 polymer ?
#
loop_
_entity_poly.entity_id
_entity_poly.type
_entity_poly.pdbx_seq_one_letter_code
_entity_poly.pdbx_strand_id
1 'polypeptide(L)' 'MECRYCHRQKVAAMSAVLPQKMPRLVPIAEWAKIVFGEHAPCGNTLRRWTHEGRISPQPKRVGNNYFVPPSAEYRGD' A
#
# COMPACT_ATOMS: atom_id res chain seq x y z
N MET A 1 -14.71 2.62 51.85
CA MET A 1 -15.39 1.57 51.06
C MET A 1 -15.43 2.06 49.61
N GLU A 2 -14.32 1.87 48.89
CA GLU A 2 -14.20 2.34 47.50
C GLU A 2 -14.75 1.29 46.53
N CYS A 3 -15.60 1.74 45.61
CA CYS A 3 -16.30 0.93 44.65
C CYS A 3 -15.33 0.17 43.73
N ARG A 4 -15.42 -1.16 43.75
CA ARG A 4 -14.65 -2.11 42.90
C ARG A 4 -14.87 -1.96 41.38
N TYR A 5 -15.66 -0.98 40.94
CA TYR A 5 -16.02 -0.80 39.53
C TYR A 5 -15.00 0.04 38.72
N CYS A 6 -14.06 0.72 39.38
CA CYS A 6 -13.00 1.48 38.68
C CYS A 6 -11.71 0.68 38.44
N HIS A 7 -11.70 -0.64 38.68
CA HIS A 7 -10.54 -1.52 38.43
C HIS A 7 -10.66 -2.33 37.12
N ARG A 8 -11.81 -2.25 36.43
CA ARG A 8 -12.10 -3.03 35.20
C ARG A 8 -11.86 -2.25 33.89
N GLN A 9 -11.10 -1.15 33.95
CA GLN A 9 -10.83 -0.31 32.77
C GLN A 9 -9.34 0.05 32.65
N LYS A 10 -8.44 -0.91 32.91
CA LYS A 10 -7.12 -0.93 32.27
C LYS A 10 -7.13 -2.00 31.19
N VAL A 11 -7.87 -1.65 30.14
CA VAL A 11 -7.86 -2.21 28.79
C VAL A 11 -6.46 -2.75 28.46
N ALA A 12 -6.23 -4.06 28.27
CA ALA A 12 -6.58 -4.80 27.06
C ALA A 12 -6.26 -4.06 25.73
N ALA A 13 -5.32 -3.11 25.72
CA ALA A 13 -4.99 -2.32 24.52
C ALA A 13 -3.48 -2.18 24.25
N MET A 14 -2.68 -3.18 24.61
CA MET A 14 -1.31 -3.32 24.09
C MET A 14 -1.05 -4.75 23.61
N SER A 15 -2.04 -5.35 22.96
CA SER A 15 -1.86 -6.61 22.24
C SER A 15 -1.89 -6.35 20.75
N ALA A 16 -0.73 -6.60 20.14
CA ALA A 16 -0.61 -7.14 18.80
C ALA A 16 -1.31 -6.38 17.67
N VAL A 17 -0.70 -5.27 17.24
CA VAL A 17 -0.63 -5.07 15.78
C VAL A 17 0.44 -6.05 15.30
N LEU A 18 0.02 -7.30 15.04
CA LEU A 18 0.73 -8.17 14.12
C LEU A 18 1.09 -7.30 12.90
N PRO A 19 2.31 -7.35 12.34
CA PRO A 19 2.59 -6.62 11.11
C PRO A 19 1.55 -7.10 10.12
N GLN A 20 0.59 -6.22 9.83
CA GLN A 20 -0.48 -6.47 8.88
C GLN A 20 0.26 -6.85 7.62
N LYS A 21 0.16 -8.13 7.26
CA LYS A 21 0.83 -8.73 6.13
C LYS A 21 0.49 -7.82 4.95
N MET A 22 1.40 -6.93 4.59
CA MET A 22 1.14 -5.89 3.61
C MET A 22 0.55 -6.61 2.40
N PRO A 23 -0.60 -6.17 1.85
CA PRO A 23 -1.14 -6.78 0.67
C PRO A 23 0.00 -6.85 -0.34
N ARG A 24 0.39 -8.07 -0.74
CA ARG A 24 1.69 -8.31 -1.41
C ARG A 24 1.85 -7.45 -2.67
N LEU A 25 0.73 -6.99 -3.23
CA LEU A 25 0.65 -6.21 -4.44
C LEU A 25 -0.48 -5.17 -4.30
N VAL A 26 -0.16 -3.89 -4.49
CA VAL A 26 -1.10 -2.76 -4.58
C VAL A 26 -1.42 -2.44 -6.04
N PRO A 27 -2.63 -1.98 -6.38
CA PRO A 27 -2.93 -1.52 -7.74
C PRO A 27 -1.97 -0.40 -8.16
N ILE A 28 -1.52 -0.41 -9.41
CA ILE A 28 -0.56 0.60 -9.93
C ILE A 28 -1.08 2.04 -9.77
N ALA A 29 -2.39 2.25 -9.91
CA ALA A 29 -3.01 3.56 -9.74
C ALA A 29 -2.95 4.05 -8.29
N GLU A 30 -3.01 3.14 -7.33
CA GLU A 30 -2.92 3.46 -5.91
C GLU A 30 -1.45 3.66 -5.50
N TRP A 31 -0.55 2.81 -6.00
CA TRP A 31 0.89 3.00 -5.89
C TRP A 31 1.33 4.38 -6.40
N ALA A 32 0.82 4.81 -7.55
CA ALA A 32 1.16 6.11 -8.11
C ALA A 32 0.73 7.27 -7.19
N LYS A 33 -0.42 7.15 -6.52
CA LYS A 33 -0.87 8.14 -5.53
C LYS A 33 0.00 8.12 -4.28
N ILE A 34 0.49 6.95 -3.86
CA ILE A 34 1.37 6.83 -2.70
C ILE A 34 2.75 7.45 -3.00
N VAL A 35 3.30 7.20 -4.19
CA VAL A 35 4.66 7.64 -4.56
C VAL A 35 4.68 9.11 -5.00
N PHE A 36 3.74 9.53 -5.84
CA PHE A 36 3.73 10.87 -6.45
C PHE A 36 2.72 11.83 -5.81
N GLY A 37 1.85 11.36 -4.90
CA GLY A 37 0.87 12.20 -4.21
C GLY A 37 -0.13 12.84 -5.18
N GLU A 38 -0.26 14.17 -5.06
CA GLU A 38 -1.14 14.99 -5.92
C GLU A 38 -0.68 15.04 -7.38
N HIS A 39 0.59 14.72 -7.66
CA HIS A 39 1.15 14.69 -9.01
C HIS A 39 1.10 13.29 -9.65
N ALA A 40 0.21 12.42 -9.16
CA ALA A 40 0.04 11.10 -9.72
C ALA A 40 -0.34 11.16 -11.21
N PRO A 41 0.44 10.52 -12.10
CA PRO A 41 0.14 10.52 -13.52
C PRO A 41 -1.14 9.74 -13.80
N CYS A 42 -1.80 10.06 -14.92
CA CYS A 42 -3.02 9.38 -15.32
C CYS A 42 -2.79 7.89 -15.64
N GLY A 43 -3.84 7.06 -15.55
CA GLY A 43 -3.74 5.62 -15.71
C GLY A 43 -3.14 5.16 -17.06
N ASN A 44 -3.31 5.95 -18.12
CA ASN A 44 -2.72 5.63 -19.42
C ASN A 44 -1.19 5.75 -19.42
N THR A 45 -0.65 6.75 -18.72
CA THR A 45 0.80 6.91 -18.51
C THR A 45 1.37 5.76 -17.68
N LEU A 46 0.66 5.35 -16.63
CA LEU A 46 1.06 4.20 -15.82
C LEU A 46 1.11 2.91 -16.64
N ARG A 47 0.12 2.69 -17.52
CA ARG A 47 0.14 1.56 -18.47
C ARG A 47 1.35 1.65 -19.38
N ARG A 48 1.65 2.81 -19.96
CA ARG A 48 2.86 2.99 -20.79
C ARG A 48 4.12 2.64 -20.03
N TRP A 49 4.28 3.10 -18.80
CA TRP A 49 5.42 2.75 -17.95
C TRP A 49 5.54 1.26 -17.65
N THR A 50 4.41 0.54 -17.50
CA THR A 50 4.44 -0.93 -17.35
C THR A 50 4.94 -1.64 -18.61
N HIS A 51 4.60 -1.14 -19.80
CA HIS A 51 5.07 -1.69 -21.07
C HIS A 51 6.52 -1.32 -21.38
N GLU A 52 6.91 -0.10 -21.01
CA GLU A 52 8.27 0.42 -21.19
C GLU A 52 9.25 -0.11 -20.13
N GLY A 53 8.78 -0.84 -19.12
CA GLY A 53 9.64 -1.42 -18.06
C GLY A 53 10.22 -0.39 -17.09
N ARG A 54 9.59 0.78 -16.96
CA ARG A 54 10.04 1.91 -16.12
C ARG A 54 9.72 1.76 -14.63
N ILE A 55 9.05 0.68 -14.23
CA ILE A 55 8.68 0.38 -12.83
C ILE A 55 9.36 -0.92 -12.43
N SER A 56 10.13 -0.89 -11.33
CA SER A 56 10.88 -2.03 -10.81
C SER A 56 10.50 -2.33 -9.36
N PRO A 57 10.17 -3.58 -9.00
CA PRO A 57 10.08 -4.76 -9.86
C PRO A 57 8.89 -4.70 -10.83
N GLN A 58 8.95 -5.49 -11.91
CA GLN A 58 7.94 -5.42 -12.97
C GLN A 58 6.51 -5.63 -12.43
N PRO A 59 5.55 -4.80 -12.85
CA PRO A 59 4.15 -4.93 -12.47
C PRO A 59 3.56 -6.28 -12.88
N LYS A 60 2.87 -6.95 -11.96
CA LYS A 60 2.12 -8.17 -12.26
C LYS A 60 0.74 -7.81 -12.81
N ARG A 61 0.46 -8.25 -14.04
CA ARG A 61 -0.88 -8.12 -14.63
C ARG A 61 -1.81 -9.19 -14.03
N VAL A 62 -2.92 -8.76 -13.44
CA VAL A 62 -3.99 -9.64 -12.94
C VAL A 62 -5.32 -9.14 -13.50
N GLY A 63 -5.92 -9.92 -14.41
CA GLY A 63 -7.06 -9.47 -15.19
C GLY A 63 -6.70 -8.26 -16.07
N ASN A 64 -7.47 -7.18 -15.97
CA ASN A 64 -7.24 -5.94 -16.71
C ASN A 64 -6.41 -4.89 -15.93
N ASN A 65 -5.99 -5.22 -14.70
CA ASN A 65 -5.27 -4.31 -13.81
C ASN A 65 -3.82 -4.75 -13.59
N TYR A 66 -2.97 -3.78 -13.31
CA TYR A 66 -1.57 -4.01 -12.95
C TYR A 66 -1.41 -3.80 -11.45
N PHE A 67 -0.67 -4.71 -10.83
CA PHE A 67 -0.36 -4.66 -9.42
C PHE A 67 1.14 -4.67 -9.21
N VAL A 68 1.59 -3.82 -8.30
CA VAL A 68 3.01 -3.60 -7.97
C VAL A 68 3.18 -3.74 -6.47
N PRO A 69 4.32 -4.21 -5.96
CA PRO A 69 4.57 -4.11 -4.53
C PRO A 69 4.65 -2.63 -4.12
N PRO A 70 4.29 -2.28 -2.87
CA PRO A 70 4.40 -0.90 -2.39
C PRO A 70 5.86 -0.41 -2.33
N SER A 71 6.82 -1.34 -2.27
CA SER A 71 8.26 -1.07 -2.38
C SER A 71 8.75 -0.91 -3.82
N ALA A 72 7.86 -0.86 -4.82
CA ALA A 72 8.26 -0.65 -6.20
C ALA A 72 8.72 0.80 -6.41
N GLU A 73 9.77 0.95 -7.19
CA GLU A 73 10.40 2.23 -7.51
C GLU A 73 10.21 2.54 -8.99
N TYR A 74 10.01 3.83 -9.29
CA TYR A 74 10.01 4.33 -10.65
C TYR A 74 11.45 4.59 -11.08
N ARG A 75 11.93 3.84 -12.07
CA ARG A 75 13.22 4.08 -12.72
C ARG A 75 12.97 4.90 -13.98
N GLY A 76 12.90 6.22 -13.79
CA GLY A 76 12.98 7.18 -14.89
C GLY A 76 14.36 7.10 -15.57
N ASP A 77 14.42 7.56 -16.82
CA ASP A 77 15.66 7.87 -17.54
C ASP A 77 16.07 9.32 -17.20
#